data_AF-A0A4D7DLC0-F1
#
_entry.id   AF-A0A4D7DLC0-F1
#
_cell.length_a   1.000
_cell.length_b   1.000
_cell.length_c   1.000
_cell.angle_alpha   90.00
_cell.angle_beta   90.00
_cell.angle_gamma   90.00
#
_symmetry.space_group_name_H-M   'P 1'
#
loop_
_entity.id
_entity.type
_entity.pdbx_description
1 polymer ?
#
loop_
_entity_poly.entity_id
_entity_poly.type
_entity_poly.pdbx_seq_one_letter_code
_entity_poly.pdbx_strand_id
1 'polypeptide(L)'
;MHVYRGPRPATRKFANLELRGIAFDGSFSGYASVFGEVDLGRDVIERGAFQRSLQERGAAGIRMLFQHDPAQPIGAWRTIREDERGLYVEGVLAPDVARAKEVHSLMKTGALDGLSIGFQTVRAGKAGRDGVRRILEADLWEISVVTFPMLPSARVSDVKHARFFRDRETELVRTMRRAARTLAAGVFRG
;
A
#
# COMPACT_ATOMS: atom_id res chain seq x y z
N MET A 1 -63.27 -15.01 -42.07
CA MET A 1 -63.08 -14.58 -40.67
C MET A 1 -61.59 -14.69 -40.33
N HIS A 2 -60.90 -13.56 -40.21
CA HIS A 2 -59.45 -13.48 -40.02
C HIS A 2 -59.16 -13.29 -38.53
N VAL A 3 -58.36 -14.17 -37.93
CA VAL A 3 -58.09 -14.21 -36.49
C VAL A 3 -56.90 -13.28 -36.19
N TYR A 4 -57.16 -12.12 -35.59
CA TYR A 4 -56.09 -11.20 -35.19
C TYR A 4 -55.44 -11.69 -33.89
N ARG A 5 -54.16 -12.06 -33.93
CA ARG A 5 -53.38 -12.50 -32.76
C ARG A 5 -52.50 -11.33 -32.30
N GLY A 6 -52.96 -10.60 -31.28
CA GLY A 6 -52.19 -9.50 -30.68
C GLY A 6 -50.89 -9.98 -30.00
N PRO A 7 -49.89 -9.10 -29.82
CA PRO A 7 -48.62 -9.46 -29.21
C PRO A 7 -48.81 -9.84 -27.73
N ARG A 8 -48.18 -10.95 -27.32
CA ARG A 8 -48.16 -11.40 -25.92
C ARG A 8 -47.40 -10.38 -25.06
N PRO A 9 -47.86 -10.08 -23.82
CA PRO A 9 -47.12 -9.21 -22.92
C PRO A 9 -45.76 -9.85 -22.58
N ALA A 10 -44.68 -9.15 -22.90
CA ALA A 10 -43.34 -9.57 -22.51
C ALA A 10 -43.23 -9.45 -20.98
N THR A 11 -43.19 -10.58 -20.29
CA THR A 11 -42.95 -10.64 -18.86
C THR A 11 -41.53 -10.15 -18.58
N ARG A 12 -41.37 -8.86 -18.23
CA ARG A 12 -40.12 -8.36 -17.64
C ARG A 12 -40.02 -8.92 -16.23
N LYS A 13 -39.27 -10.01 -16.07
CA LYS A 13 -38.76 -10.43 -14.77
C LYS A 13 -37.69 -9.43 -14.35
N PHE A 14 -38.04 -8.50 -13.47
CA PHE A 14 -37.02 -7.79 -12.71
C PHE A 14 -36.39 -8.80 -11.76
N ALA A 15 -35.12 -9.12 -11.98
CA ALA A 15 -34.33 -9.77 -10.94
C ALA A 15 -34.33 -8.80 -9.75
N ASN A 16 -34.89 -9.24 -8.63
CA ASN A 16 -34.85 -8.49 -7.39
C ASN A 16 -33.40 -8.55 -6.88
N LEU A 17 -32.54 -7.74 -7.51
CA LEU A 17 -31.18 -7.54 -7.08
C LEU A 17 -31.28 -6.64 -5.85
N GLU A 18 -31.49 -7.24 -4.69
CA GLU A 18 -31.05 -6.60 -3.46
C GLU A 18 -29.54 -6.33 -3.64
N LEU A 19 -29.20 -5.12 -4.10
CA LEU A 19 -27.93 -4.51 -3.81
C LEU A 19 -27.90 -4.33 -2.29
N ARG A 20 -27.65 -5.44 -1.57
CA ARG A 20 -27.11 -5.37 -0.21
C ARG A 20 -25.90 -4.48 -0.36
N GLY A 21 -26.03 -3.26 0.15
CA GLY A 21 -25.07 -2.18 -0.07
C GLY A 21 -23.67 -2.76 0.04
N ILE A 22 -22.86 -2.59 -1.01
CA ILE A 22 -21.48 -3.06 -1.04
C ILE A 22 -20.84 -2.53 0.24
N ALA A 23 -20.64 -3.41 1.22
CA ALA A 23 -20.19 -3.01 2.53
C ALA A 23 -18.88 -2.24 2.37
N PHE A 24 -18.74 -1.13 3.08
CA PHE A 24 -17.44 -0.51 3.28
C PHE A 24 -16.59 -1.54 4.01
N ASP A 25 -15.78 -2.31 3.28
CA ASP A 25 -14.88 -3.28 3.89
C ASP A 25 -13.57 -2.61 4.35
N GLY A 26 -13.29 -1.39 3.86
CA GLY A 26 -12.17 -0.52 4.23
C GLY A 26 -10.81 -1.20 4.09
N SER A 27 -10.75 -2.36 3.44
CA SER A 27 -9.65 -3.30 3.52
C SER A 27 -8.67 -3.04 2.40
N PHE A 28 -7.39 -2.96 2.73
CA PHE A 28 -6.33 -2.72 1.77
C PHE A 28 -5.04 -3.42 2.18
N SER A 29 -4.15 -3.60 1.22
CA SER A 29 -2.83 -4.18 1.44
C SER A 29 -1.77 -3.51 0.58
N GLY A 30 -0.51 -3.68 0.97
CA GLY A 30 0.62 -3.07 0.29
C GLY A 30 1.96 -3.41 0.90
N TYR A 31 3.00 -2.77 0.37
CA TYR A 31 4.34 -2.81 0.96
C TYR A 31 4.65 -1.43 1.54
N ALA A 32 4.86 -1.36 2.85
CA ALA A 32 5.21 -0.13 3.56
C ALA A 32 6.71 0.19 3.48
N SER A 33 7.53 -0.82 3.18
CA SER A 33 8.95 -0.68 2.86
C SER A 33 9.38 -1.78 1.90
N VAL A 34 10.36 -1.52 1.04
CA VAL A 34 10.98 -2.50 0.14
C VAL A 34 12.45 -2.60 0.51
N PHE A 35 12.90 -3.80 0.87
CA PHE A 35 14.23 -3.99 1.43
C PHE A 35 15.33 -3.76 0.39
N GLY A 36 16.43 -3.14 0.81
CA GLY A 36 17.57 -2.85 -0.06
C GLY A 36 17.39 -1.65 -1.00
N GLU A 37 16.21 -1.03 -1.06
CA GLU A 37 15.98 0.20 -1.82
C GLU A 37 16.35 1.43 -0.98
N VAL A 38 17.03 2.39 -1.61
CA VAL A 38 17.42 3.67 -0.98
C VAL A 38 16.23 4.63 -1.05
N ASP A 39 15.83 5.15 0.11
CA ASP A 39 14.77 6.15 0.20
C ASP A 39 15.29 7.58 -0.07
N LEU A 40 14.38 8.56 -0.09
CA LEU A 40 14.72 9.97 -0.29
C LEU A 40 15.55 10.57 0.86
N GLY A 41 15.49 9.98 2.05
CA GLY A 41 16.29 10.32 3.22
C GLY A 41 17.68 9.67 3.24
N ARG A 42 18.01 8.87 2.21
CA ARG A 42 19.28 8.14 2.06
C ARG A 42 19.43 6.99 3.07
N ASP A 43 18.32 6.45 3.52
CA ASP A 43 18.25 5.23 4.30
C ASP A 43 17.93 4.01 3.41
N VAL A 44 18.45 2.86 3.84
CA VAL A 44 18.06 1.54 3.34
C VAL A 44 17.61 0.72 4.53
N ILE A 45 16.39 0.19 4.48
CA ILE A 45 15.94 -0.80 5.44
C ILE A 45 16.44 -2.17 5.01
N GLU A 46 17.19 -2.83 5.88
CA GLU A 46 17.66 -4.20 5.66
C GLU A 46 16.61 -5.22 6.09
N ARG A 47 16.69 -6.42 5.53
CA ARG A 47 15.85 -7.55 5.97
C ARG A 47 16.10 -7.85 7.44
N GLY A 48 15.05 -8.16 8.18
CA GLY A 48 15.15 -8.44 9.60
C GLY A 48 15.05 -7.20 10.49
N ALA A 49 15.08 -5.99 9.92
CA ALA A 49 15.13 -4.77 10.70
C ALA A 49 13.93 -4.58 11.63
N PHE A 50 12.75 -5.09 11.28
CA PHE A 50 11.53 -4.95 12.08
C PHE A 50 11.21 -6.19 12.93
N GLN A 51 11.94 -7.29 12.79
CA GLN A 51 11.59 -8.58 13.43
C GLN A 51 11.31 -8.44 14.93
N ARG A 52 12.22 -7.78 15.64
CA ARG A 52 12.09 -7.57 17.08
C ARG A 52 10.86 -6.74 17.43
N SER A 53 10.67 -5.60 16.76
CA SER A 53 9.54 -4.71 17.00
C SER A 53 8.19 -5.39 16.73
N LEU A 54 8.11 -6.20 15.65
CA LEU A 54 6.91 -6.99 15.34
C LEU A 54 6.65 -8.10 16.35
N GLN A 55 7.68 -8.75 16.89
CA GLN A 55 7.55 -9.75 17.95
C GLN A 55 7.06 -9.12 19.26
N GLU A 56 7.58 -7.94 19.63
CA GLU A 56 7.24 -7.26 20.88
C GLU A 56 5.85 -6.60 20.86
N ARG A 57 5.49 -5.94 19.75
CA ARG A 57 4.26 -5.12 19.65
C ARG A 57 3.09 -5.84 18.98
N GLY A 58 3.37 -6.78 18.08
CA GLY A 58 2.38 -7.34 17.15
C GLY A 58 1.78 -6.30 16.21
N ALA A 59 0.96 -6.74 15.25
CA ALA A 59 0.34 -5.83 14.27
C ALA A 59 -0.55 -4.75 14.92
N ALA A 60 -1.30 -5.11 15.96
CA ALA A 60 -2.19 -4.20 16.67
C ALA A 60 -1.46 -3.11 17.49
N GLY A 61 -0.18 -3.32 17.80
CA GLY A 61 0.67 -2.35 18.50
C GLY A 61 1.23 -1.27 17.58
N ILE A 62 1.22 -1.48 16.26
CA ILE A 62 1.66 -0.52 15.24
C ILE A 62 0.48 0.35 14.81
N ARG A 63 0.63 1.66 14.79
CA ARG A 63 -0.47 2.59 14.47
C ARG A 63 -0.66 2.75 12.96
N MET A 64 -1.92 2.86 12.54
CA MET A 64 -2.29 3.24 11.17
C MET A 64 -2.72 4.71 11.19
N LEU A 65 -1.84 5.58 10.71
CA LEU A 65 -2.04 7.02 10.74
C LEU A 65 -2.24 7.58 9.33
N PHE A 66 -2.66 8.84 9.27
CA PHE A 66 -2.64 9.65 8.06
C PHE A 66 -1.52 10.69 8.16
N GLN A 67 -0.64 10.76 7.16
CA GLN A 67 0.41 11.78 7.05
C GLN A 67 1.31 11.92 8.29
N HIS A 68 1.62 10.81 8.97
CA HIS A 68 2.43 10.80 10.20
C HIS A 68 1.83 11.59 11.36
N ASP A 69 0.56 11.99 11.30
CA ASP A 69 -0.09 12.78 12.35
C ASP A 69 -0.66 11.85 13.44
N PRO A 70 -0.11 11.87 14.67
CA PRO A 70 -0.61 11.04 15.77
C PRO A 70 -2.04 11.38 16.19
N ALA A 71 -2.57 12.55 15.82
CA ALA A 71 -3.96 12.93 16.04
C ALA A 71 -4.92 12.36 14.99
N GLN A 72 -4.42 11.69 13.94
CA GLN A 72 -5.21 11.13 12.86
C GLN A 72 -5.02 9.61 12.70
N PRO A 73 -5.38 8.80 13.71
CA PRO A 73 -5.54 7.36 13.50
C PRO A 73 -6.72 7.09 12.57
N ILE A 74 -6.50 6.29 11.53
CA ILE A 74 -7.49 6.04 10.47
C ILE A 74 -7.93 4.58 10.37
N GLY A 75 -7.40 3.70 11.20
CA GLY A 75 -7.74 2.28 11.16
C GLY A 75 -6.81 1.42 12.00
N ALA A 76 -6.74 0.14 11.66
CA ALA A 76 -5.88 -0.83 12.34
C ALA A 76 -5.26 -1.81 11.36
N TRP A 77 -4.00 -2.18 11.62
CA TRP A 77 -3.31 -3.24 10.90
C TRP A 77 -3.77 -4.62 11.41
N ARG A 78 -4.05 -5.52 10.46
CA ARG A 78 -4.41 -6.92 10.73
C ARG A 78 -3.21 -7.83 10.57
N THR A 79 -2.44 -7.59 9.51
CA THR A 79 -1.23 -8.34 9.17
C THR A 79 -0.09 -7.36 8.97
N ILE A 80 1.05 -7.63 9.61
CA ILE A 80 2.32 -7.00 9.29
C ILE A 80 3.37 -8.11 9.32
N ARG A 81 4.09 -8.29 8.22
CA ARG A 81 5.15 -9.30 8.13
C ARG A 81 6.26 -8.85 7.20
N GLU A 82 7.47 -9.26 7.52
CA GLU A 82 8.57 -9.17 6.58
C GLU A 82 8.56 -10.38 5.63
N ASP A 83 8.96 -10.17 4.37
CA ASP A 83 9.22 -11.25 3.44
C ASP A 83 10.42 -10.97 2.53
N GLU A 84 10.58 -11.80 1.49
CA GLU A 84 11.61 -11.66 0.48
C GLU A 84 11.55 -10.34 -0.30
N ARG A 85 10.47 -9.56 -0.24
CA ARG A 85 10.42 -8.26 -0.91
C ARG A 85 10.57 -7.10 0.09
N GLY A 86 9.87 -7.14 1.21
CA GLY A 86 9.75 -5.97 2.06
C GLY A 86 8.89 -6.18 3.29
N LEU A 87 8.43 -5.07 3.86
CA LEU A 87 7.44 -5.05 4.94
C LEU A 87 6.04 -5.04 4.33
N TYR A 88 5.41 -6.21 4.25
CA TYR A 88 4.05 -6.38 3.77
C TYR A 88 3.03 -6.08 4.87
N VAL A 89 1.94 -5.41 4.49
CA VAL A 89 0.90 -4.96 5.42
C VAL A 89 -0.50 -5.22 4.86
N GLU A 90 -1.43 -5.57 5.75
CA GLU A 90 -2.87 -5.62 5.49
C GLU A 90 -3.60 -4.93 6.62
N GLY A 91 -4.53 -4.05 6.28
CA GLY A 91 -5.23 -3.21 7.25
C GLY A 91 -6.67 -2.97 6.88
N VAL A 92 -7.41 -2.44 7.85
CA VAL A 92 -8.78 -1.99 7.67
C VAL A 92 -8.93 -0.57 8.17
N LEU A 93 -9.47 0.30 7.31
CA LEU A 93 -9.85 1.66 7.64
C LEU A 93 -11.06 1.65 8.57
N ALA A 94 -11.05 2.53 9.59
CA ALA A 94 -12.13 2.63 10.55
C ALA A 94 -13.40 3.21 9.88
N PRO A 95 -14.51 2.47 9.78
CA PRO A 95 -15.66 2.88 8.98
C PRO A 95 -16.37 4.14 9.49
N ASP A 96 -16.22 4.49 10.77
CA ASP A 96 -16.90 5.63 11.38
C ASP A 96 -16.00 6.87 11.56
N VAL A 97 -14.71 6.76 11.19
CA VAL A 97 -13.77 7.89 11.23
C VAL A 97 -13.88 8.67 9.92
N ALA A 98 -14.22 9.97 9.99
CA ALA A 98 -14.39 10.82 8.80
C ALA A 98 -13.15 10.82 7.90
N ARG A 99 -11.97 11.02 8.49
CA ARG A 99 -10.69 10.97 7.77
C ARG A 99 -10.46 9.63 7.06
N ALA A 100 -10.85 8.52 7.68
CA ALA A 100 -10.69 7.20 7.08
C ALA A 100 -11.61 7.01 5.86
N LYS A 101 -12.82 7.58 5.87
CA LYS A 101 -13.72 7.62 4.70
C LYS A 101 -13.13 8.43 3.55
N GLU A 102 -12.55 9.60 3.85
CA GLU A 102 -11.85 10.44 2.86
C GLU A 102 -10.67 9.69 2.24
N VAL A 103 -9.80 9.11 3.08
CA VAL A 103 -8.65 8.30 2.65
C VAL A 103 -9.11 7.14 1.77
N HIS A 104 -10.14 6.40 2.17
CA HIS A 104 -10.69 5.30 1.36
C HIS A 104 -11.15 5.78 -0.02
N SER A 105 -11.86 6.92 -0.08
CA SER A 105 -12.31 7.49 -1.35
C SER A 105 -11.14 7.85 -2.27
N LEU A 106 -10.09 8.46 -1.72
CA LEU A 106 -8.88 8.84 -2.46
C LEU A 106 -8.08 7.61 -2.92
N MET A 107 -8.02 6.56 -2.11
CA MET A 107 -7.39 5.29 -2.47
C MET A 107 -8.13 4.59 -3.60
N LYS A 108 -9.47 4.61 -3.59
CA LYS A 108 -10.30 4.04 -4.67
C LYS A 108 -10.11 4.72 -6.02
N THR A 109 -9.82 6.03 -6.03
CA THR A 109 -9.55 6.78 -7.27
C THR A 109 -8.09 6.73 -7.69
N GLY A 110 -7.20 6.15 -6.87
CA GLY A 110 -5.76 6.18 -7.09
C GLY A 110 -5.10 7.53 -6.80
N ALA A 111 -5.85 8.51 -6.26
CA ALA A 111 -5.30 9.81 -5.89
C ALA A 111 -4.40 9.75 -4.63
N LEU A 112 -4.48 8.67 -3.86
CA LEU A 112 -3.68 8.43 -2.67
C LEU A 112 -3.34 6.94 -2.57
N ASP A 113 -2.07 6.58 -2.67
CA ASP A 113 -1.63 5.19 -2.61
C ASP A 113 -0.29 5.00 -1.85
N GLY A 114 0.26 6.07 -1.28
CA GLY A 114 1.54 6.04 -0.57
C GLY A 114 1.46 5.38 0.80
N LEU A 115 2.49 4.59 1.13
CA LEU A 115 2.72 4.07 2.48
C LEU A 115 4.09 4.54 2.97
N SER A 116 4.19 4.94 4.23
CA SER A 116 5.45 5.31 4.86
C SER A 116 5.52 4.73 6.25
N ILE A 117 6.72 4.29 6.64
CA ILE A 117 7.01 3.82 8.00
C ILE A 117 7.46 4.99 8.89
N GLY A 118 7.13 4.89 10.16
CA GLY A 118 7.59 5.76 11.24
C GLY A 118 8.17 4.88 12.33
N PHE A 119 9.47 5.06 12.58
CA PHE A 119 10.24 4.18 13.46
C PHE A 119 11.36 4.95 14.16
N GLN A 120 11.86 4.37 15.25
CA GLN A 120 13.11 4.76 15.87
C GLN A 120 14.24 3.81 15.44
N THR A 121 15.36 4.36 14.98
CA THR A 121 16.55 3.56 14.67
C THR A 121 17.14 3.00 15.96
N VAL A 122 17.20 1.67 16.08
CA VAL A 122 17.85 0.97 17.20
C VAL A 122 19.29 0.65 16.83
N ARG A 123 19.52 0.18 15.60
CA ARG A 123 20.87 -0.14 15.09
C ARG A 123 20.98 0.17 13.62
N ALA A 124 22.08 0.82 13.24
CA ALA A 124 22.43 1.08 11.86
C ALA A 124 23.87 0.62 11.56
N GLY A 125 24.09 0.18 10.33
CA GLY A 125 25.42 -0.03 9.79
C GLY A 125 26.15 1.30 9.59
N LYS A 126 27.48 1.26 9.54
CA LYS A 126 28.29 2.44 9.18
C LYS A 126 27.90 2.89 7.77
N ALA A 127 27.68 4.20 7.59
CA ALA A 127 27.48 4.76 6.26
C ALA A 127 28.72 4.45 5.40
N GLY A 128 28.48 3.85 4.23
CA GLY A 128 29.56 3.56 3.29
C GLY A 128 30.06 4.84 2.62
N ARG A 129 31.03 4.70 1.71
CA ARG A 129 31.44 5.79 0.81
C ARG A 129 30.30 6.30 -0.07
N ASP A 130 29.26 5.47 -0.25
CA ASP A 130 28.05 5.85 -0.94
C ASP A 130 27.25 6.91 -0.19
N GLY A 131 27.44 7.10 1.14
CA GLY A 131 26.68 8.00 1.98
C GLY A 131 25.28 7.48 2.33
N VAL A 132 25.04 6.17 2.23
CA VAL A 132 23.75 5.53 2.53
C VAL A 132 23.81 4.91 3.92
N ARG A 133 22.83 5.24 4.77
CA ARG A 133 22.70 4.66 6.11
C ARG A 133 21.83 3.39 6.02
N ARG A 134 22.38 2.27 6.49
CA ARG A 134 21.69 0.97 6.44
C ARG A 134 21.09 0.67 7.80
N ILE A 135 19.77 0.59 7.88
CA ILE A 135 19.03 0.36 9.11
C ILE A 135 18.94 -1.16 9.32
N LEU A 136 19.62 -1.65 10.35
CA LEU A 136 19.74 -3.07 10.68
C LEU A 136 18.71 -3.51 11.74
N GLU A 137 18.23 -2.56 12.54
CA GLU A 137 17.18 -2.77 13.53
C GLU A 137 16.42 -1.46 13.73
N ALA A 138 15.10 -1.52 13.63
CA ALA A 138 14.18 -0.42 13.74
C ALA A 138 13.04 -0.78 14.68
N ASP A 139 12.79 0.08 15.67
CA ASP A 139 11.57 0.00 16.47
C ASP A 139 10.44 0.70 15.72
N LEU A 140 9.60 -0.09 15.05
CA LEU A 140 8.46 0.37 14.27
C LEU A 140 7.34 0.84 15.20
N TRP A 141 6.84 2.05 14.99
CA TRP A 141 5.77 2.64 15.80
C TRP A 141 4.48 2.76 15.00
N GLU A 142 4.61 3.16 13.74
CA GLU A 142 3.48 3.45 12.88
C GLU A 142 3.79 3.15 11.42
N ILE A 143 2.71 2.97 10.65
CA ILE A 143 2.73 3.00 9.20
C ILE A 143 1.59 3.94 8.79
N SER A 144 1.93 4.96 8.02
CA SER A 144 1.00 5.99 7.56
C SER A 144 0.57 5.78 6.11
N VAL A 145 -0.69 6.08 5.82
CA VAL A 145 -1.11 6.43 4.46
C VAL A 145 -0.68 7.88 4.19
N VAL A 146 0.10 8.09 3.14
CA VAL A 146 0.74 9.39 2.84
C VAL A 146 0.61 9.75 1.37
N THR A 147 0.69 11.06 1.07
CA THR A 147 0.73 11.52 -0.33
C THR A 147 2.08 11.24 -0.96
N PHE A 148 3.17 11.52 -0.24
CA PHE A 148 4.54 11.39 -0.73
C PHE A 148 5.38 10.60 0.27
N PRO A 149 5.54 9.29 0.07
CA PRO A 149 6.38 8.50 0.95
C PRO A 149 7.86 8.75 0.67
N MET A 150 8.69 8.63 1.72
CA MET A 150 10.14 8.68 1.59
C MET A 150 10.66 7.58 0.65
N LEU A 151 10.00 6.42 0.61
CA LEU A 151 10.29 5.37 -0.37
C LEU A 151 9.23 5.38 -1.49
N PRO A 152 9.56 5.81 -2.73
CA PRO A 152 8.59 5.91 -3.82
C PRO A 152 7.97 4.58 -4.30
N SER A 153 8.52 3.43 -3.90
CA SER A 153 7.98 2.10 -4.19
C SER A 153 7.05 1.56 -3.10
N ALA A 154 7.02 2.19 -1.92
CA ALA A 154 6.13 1.83 -0.82
C ALA A 154 4.71 2.31 -1.12
N ARG A 155 3.84 1.37 -1.49
CA ARG A 155 2.52 1.64 -2.05
C ARG A 155 1.49 0.64 -1.58
N VAL A 156 0.24 1.11 -1.48
CA VAL A 156 -0.95 0.28 -1.50
C VAL A 156 -1.02 -0.41 -2.86
N SER A 157 -1.18 -1.73 -2.85
CA SER A 157 -1.27 -2.57 -4.04
C SER A 157 -2.66 -3.13 -4.30
N ASP A 158 -3.47 -3.23 -3.24
CA ASP A 158 -4.85 -3.71 -3.34
C ASP A 158 -5.74 -2.95 -2.36
N VAL A 159 -6.96 -2.65 -2.79
CA VAL A 159 -8.03 -1.98 -2.06
C VAL A 159 -9.25 -2.76 -2.48
N LYS A 160 -9.81 -3.54 -1.57
CA LYS A 160 -10.92 -4.41 -1.93
C LYS A 160 -12.09 -3.57 -2.45
N HIS A 161 -12.74 -4.10 -3.49
CA HIS A 161 -13.76 -3.41 -4.29
C HIS A 161 -13.29 -2.19 -5.10
N ALA A 162 -11.98 -1.93 -5.23
CA ALA A 162 -11.42 -1.05 -6.24
C ALA A 162 -10.79 -1.89 -7.37
N ARG A 163 -11.23 -1.70 -8.62
CA ARG A 163 -10.39 -2.08 -9.74
C ARG A 163 -9.31 -1.02 -9.82
N PHE A 164 -8.09 -1.32 -9.38
CA PHE A 164 -6.96 -0.54 -9.84
C PHE A 164 -7.00 -0.57 -11.35
N PHE A 165 -7.07 0.60 -11.99
CA PHE A 165 -6.44 0.76 -13.29
C PHE A 165 -4.96 0.55 -13.01
N ARG A 166 -4.54 -0.73 -12.98
CA ARG A 166 -3.16 -1.10 -12.93
C ARG A 166 -2.63 -0.69 -14.29
N ASP A 167 -2.17 0.55 -14.39
CA ASP A 167 -1.60 1.06 -15.62
C ASP A 167 -0.40 0.16 -15.91
N ARG A 168 -0.56 -0.78 -16.85
CA ARG A 168 0.53 -1.64 -17.34
C ARG A 168 1.75 -0.81 -17.72
N GLU A 169 1.49 0.44 -18.09
CA GLU A 169 2.47 1.49 -18.32
C GLU A 169 3.39 1.76 -17.11
N THR A 170 2.91 1.75 -15.86
CA THR A 170 3.75 2.01 -14.68
C THR A 170 4.70 0.85 -14.39
N GLU A 171 4.26 -0.40 -14.59
CA GLU A 171 5.10 -1.59 -14.44
C GLU A 171 6.14 -1.68 -15.55
N LEU A 172 5.76 -1.33 -16.78
CA LEU A 172 6.65 -1.20 -17.92
C LEU A 172 7.70 -0.09 -17.70
N VAL A 173 7.28 1.10 -17.25
CA VAL A 173 8.18 2.22 -16.93
C VAL A 173 9.14 1.86 -15.81
N ARG A 174 8.69 1.14 -14.77
CA ARG A 174 9.57 0.61 -13.71
C ARG A 174 10.58 -0.40 -14.26
N THR A 175 10.14 -1.29 -15.13
CA THR A 175 11.01 -2.28 -15.80
C THR A 175 12.04 -1.58 -16.70
N MET A 176 11.62 -0.59 -17.48
CA MET A 176 12.51 0.22 -18.33
C MET A 176 13.51 1.03 -17.51
N ARG A 177 13.09 1.69 -16.42
CA ARG A 177 14.00 2.41 -15.52
C ARG A 177 14.99 1.50 -14.81
N ARG A 178 14.61 0.25 -14.52
CA ARG A 178 15.51 -0.77 -13.96
C ARG A 178 16.52 -1.21 -15.01
N ALA A 179 16.07 -1.55 -16.22
CA ALA A 179 16.93 -1.93 -17.33
C ALA A 179 17.94 -0.81 -17.70
N ALA A 180 17.48 0.44 -17.77
CA ALA A 180 18.35 1.59 -18.05
C ALA A 180 19.43 1.78 -16.98
N ARG A 181 19.10 1.60 -15.69
CA ARG A 181 20.09 1.65 -14.59
C ARG A 181 21.10 0.51 -14.67
N THR A 182 20.67 -0.70 -15.03
CA THR A 182 21.57 -1.85 -15.21
C THR A 182 22.52 -1.64 -16.40
N LEU A 183 22.03 -1.09 -17.50
CA LEU A 183 22.86 -0.75 -18.67
C LEU A 183 23.85 0.37 -18.36
N ALA A 184 23.44 1.43 -17.67
CA ALA A 184 24.32 2.51 -17.25
C ALA A 184 25.43 2.04 -16.29
N ALA A 185 25.15 1.08 -15.41
CA ALA A 185 26.15 0.50 -14.52
C ALA A 185 27.13 -0.47 -15.23
N GLY A 186 26.72 -1.08 -16.35
CA GLY A 186 27.56 -1.97 -17.16
C GLY A 186 28.50 -1.23 -18.11
N VAL A 187 28.10 -0.05 -18.60
CA VAL A 187 28.87 0.73 -19.60
C VAL A 187 30.11 1.42 -19.00
N PHE A 188 30.18 1.60 -17.68
CA PHE A 188 31.33 2.22 -16.98
C PHE A 188 32.38 1.22 -16.44
N ARG A 189 32.34 -0.05 -16.87
CA ARG A 189 33.32 -1.09 -16.50
C ARG A 189 34.02 -1.72 -17.72
N GLY A 190 34.05 -1.04 -18.86
CA GLY A 190 34.83 -1.40 -20.04
C GLY A 190 36.03 -0.49 -20.22
#